data_AF-A0A971UFB7-F1
#
_entry.id   AF-A0A971UFB7-F1
#
_cell.length_a   1.000
_cell.length_b   1.000
_cell.length_c   1.000
_cell.angle_alpha   90.00
_cell.angle_beta   90.00
_cell.angle_gamma   90.00
#
_symmetry.space_group_name_H-M   'P 1'
#
loop_
_entity.id
_entity.type
_entity.pdbx_description
1 polymer ?
#
loop_
_entity_poly.entity_id
_entity_poly.type
_entity_poly.pdbx_seq_one_letter_code
_entity_poly.pdbx_strand_id
1 'polypeptide(L)'
;MNARRGPAWTNSITSTVRRVLAPLAGSGRGIFGTAALLLLLIASGYIGWAKWGDIIVRRPQYVLTADCIEITPQPPWIHSDIKSAVMRDGSLAELSVLDPDLTKRVVQAFELNPWVAEALSAVKRAGKTAPRVTVQLRYREPVIMVRTRDPRWKGDCFWPVDTEGVFLPPEEFSSTQTKAFLRVEAGNSLPAGAVGTSYGDAGVTGAALVAAALKPVWSSMGLEWIIVRQELPNDVGQPMEPTYILLPAGAPVDAVAARRSGRLVSLADPPADEPSLEVRWGHAPGREAPGEASAAEKVARLHQYVAANGRLDQLPPTTVVDLRPGAAGTAVATGRPAQTR
;
A
#
# COMPACT_ATOMS: atom_id res chain seq x y z
N MET A 1 93.66 47.75 38.94
CA MET A 1 93.53 47.04 40.23
C MET A 1 92.18 46.34 40.29
N ASN A 2 92.22 45.10 40.78
CA ASN A 2 91.13 44.20 41.18
C ASN A 2 90.25 43.55 40.12
N ALA A 3 90.71 42.35 39.77
CA ALA A 3 90.01 41.23 39.16
C ALA A 3 88.84 40.70 40.01
N ARG A 4 87.92 39.98 39.35
CA ARG A 4 87.51 38.63 39.75
C ARG A 4 86.99 37.85 38.53
N ARG A 5 87.61 36.69 38.30
CA ARG A 5 87.18 35.65 37.35
C ARG A 5 86.16 34.72 38.04
N GLY A 6 85.26 34.15 37.23
CA GLY A 6 84.44 32.96 37.50
C GLY A 6 83.90 32.40 36.17
N PRO A 7 83.65 31.09 36.03
CA PRO A 7 84.27 30.29 34.97
C PRO A 7 83.38 29.94 33.75
N ALA A 8 84.05 29.46 32.71
CA ALA A 8 83.53 28.87 31.48
C ALA A 8 82.85 27.49 31.70
N TRP A 9 82.42 26.87 30.58
CA TRP A 9 81.68 25.60 30.40
C TRP A 9 80.15 25.85 30.38
N THR A 10 79.36 25.58 29.33
CA THR A 10 79.44 24.60 28.24
C THR A 10 78.67 25.07 26.99
N ASN A 11 79.10 24.54 25.85
CA ASN A 11 78.36 24.53 24.59
C ASN A 11 77.02 23.76 24.75
N SER A 12 75.93 24.34 24.25
CA SER A 12 74.85 23.57 23.63
C SER A 12 74.19 24.39 22.52
N ILE A 13 74.75 24.17 21.33
CA ILE A 13 74.05 24.23 20.05
C ILE A 13 72.72 23.46 20.19
N THR A 14 71.59 24.07 19.82
CA THR A 14 70.55 23.43 18.99
C THR A 14 69.46 24.44 18.55
N SER A 15 69.78 25.19 17.51
CA SER A 15 69.06 25.10 16.22
C SER A 15 67.53 24.96 16.19
N THR A 16 66.73 25.85 16.78
CA THR A 16 65.28 25.82 16.49
C THR A 16 64.57 27.17 16.54
N VAL A 17 65.13 28.24 15.96
CA VAL A 17 64.35 29.49 15.75
C VAL A 17 64.55 30.13 14.37
N ARG A 18 65.54 29.71 13.58
CA ARG A 18 65.81 30.32 12.26
C ARG A 18 65.38 29.44 11.08
N ARG A 19 64.17 28.86 11.14
CA ARG A 19 63.58 28.13 9.99
C ARG A 19 62.04 28.16 9.94
N VAL A 20 61.42 29.23 10.45
CA VAL A 20 59.96 29.45 10.35
C VAL A 20 59.61 30.74 9.60
N LEU A 21 60.60 31.59 9.25
CA LEU A 21 60.38 32.84 8.49
C LEU A 21 61.12 32.88 7.14
N ALA A 22 61.27 31.73 6.48
CA ALA A 22 61.69 31.66 5.08
C ALA A 22 60.78 30.67 4.35
N PRO A 23 59.68 31.16 3.76
CA PRO A 23 59.81 31.74 2.43
C PRO A 23 59.02 33.04 2.27
N LEU A 24 59.74 34.17 2.27
CA LEU A 24 59.27 35.45 1.72
C LEU A 24 60.25 35.95 0.65
N ALA A 25 60.67 35.06 -0.24
CA ALA A 25 61.43 35.40 -1.45
C ALA A 25 61.12 34.36 -2.54
N GLY A 26 60.24 34.72 -3.49
CA GLY A 26 59.80 33.86 -4.60
C GLY A 26 58.33 34.11 -4.93
N SER A 27 57.98 34.02 -6.21
CA SER A 27 56.73 34.41 -6.89
C SER A 27 55.40 33.79 -6.38
N GLY A 28 55.18 33.68 -5.07
CA GLY A 28 53.96 33.12 -4.44
C GLY A 28 53.17 34.12 -3.59
N ARG A 29 53.62 35.38 -3.44
CA ARG A 29 52.90 36.44 -2.69
C ARG A 29 51.50 36.72 -3.27
N GLY A 30 51.37 36.66 -4.59
CA GLY A 30 50.07 36.74 -5.26
C GLY A 30 49.16 35.57 -4.89
N ILE A 31 49.70 34.35 -4.84
CA ILE A 31 48.95 33.11 -4.58
C ILE A 31 48.39 33.09 -3.15
N PHE A 32 49.19 33.46 -2.14
CA PHE A 32 48.72 33.54 -0.75
C PHE A 32 47.68 34.65 -0.56
N GLY A 33 47.88 35.82 -1.19
CA GLY A 33 46.89 36.90 -1.17
C GLY A 33 45.57 36.50 -1.82
N THR A 34 45.62 35.83 -2.98
CA THR A 34 44.42 35.33 -3.66
C THR A 34 43.73 34.21 -2.88
N ALA A 35 44.47 33.31 -2.25
CA ALA A 35 43.90 32.24 -1.43
C ALA A 35 43.22 32.79 -0.17
N ALA A 36 43.84 33.77 0.50
CA ALA A 36 43.25 34.44 1.64
C ALA A 36 41.99 35.23 1.25
N LEU A 37 42.02 35.93 0.10
CA LEU A 37 40.85 36.63 -0.43
C LEU A 37 39.71 35.66 -0.77
N LEU A 38 40.03 34.53 -1.42
CA LEU A 38 39.06 33.47 -1.73
C LEU A 38 38.44 32.89 -0.45
N LEU A 39 39.26 32.58 0.56
CA LEU A 39 38.75 32.10 1.85
C LEU A 39 37.85 33.12 2.54
N LEU A 40 38.19 34.41 2.45
CA LEU A 40 37.38 35.49 3.04
C LEU A 40 36.06 35.69 2.27
N LEU A 41 36.07 35.54 0.94
CA LEU A 41 34.88 35.51 0.10
C LEU A 41 33.97 34.30 0.41
N ILE A 42 34.57 33.11 0.58
CA ILE A 42 33.84 31.90 0.96
C ILE A 42 33.25 32.05 2.37
N ALA A 43 34.04 32.55 3.33
CA ALA A 43 33.60 32.76 4.71
C ALA A 43 32.51 33.83 4.81
N SER A 44 32.65 34.95 4.12
CA SER A 44 31.62 36.00 4.09
C SER A 44 30.35 35.53 3.38
N GLY A 45 30.47 34.75 2.29
CA GLY A 45 29.34 34.12 1.63
C GLY A 45 28.61 33.13 2.55
N TYR A 46 29.36 32.30 3.28
CA TYR A 46 28.82 31.35 4.24
C TYR A 46 28.10 32.05 5.41
N ILE A 47 28.71 33.09 5.99
CA ILE A 47 28.11 33.89 7.08
C ILE A 47 26.88 34.65 6.59
N GLY A 48 26.95 35.20 5.37
CA GLY A 48 25.82 35.87 4.72
C GLY A 48 24.64 34.92 4.52
N TRP A 49 24.90 33.72 4.00
CA TRP A 49 23.88 32.67 3.85
C TRP A 49 23.35 32.21 5.22
N ALA A 50 24.20 32.02 6.22
CA ALA A 50 23.77 31.61 7.56
C ALA A 50 22.87 32.65 8.25
N LYS A 51 23.06 33.96 7.98
CA LYS A 51 22.24 35.02 8.57
C LYS A 51 20.96 35.35 7.77
N TRP A 52 21.00 35.23 6.44
CA TRP A 52 19.92 35.72 5.56
C TRP A 52 19.27 34.64 4.69
N GLY A 53 19.81 33.43 4.69
CA GLY A 53 19.32 32.29 3.89
C GLY A 53 17.87 31.97 4.21
N ASP A 54 17.51 31.93 5.50
CA ASP A 54 16.14 31.66 5.94
C ASP A 54 15.11 32.67 5.39
N ILE A 55 15.51 33.94 5.24
CA ILE A 55 14.64 35.00 4.71
C ILE A 55 14.41 34.81 3.21
N ILE A 56 15.42 34.36 2.47
CA ILE A 56 15.33 34.11 1.02
C ILE A 56 14.50 32.86 0.75
N VAL A 57 14.71 31.80 1.53
CA VAL A 57 14.05 30.50 1.41
C VAL A 57 12.54 30.59 1.69
N ARG A 58 12.11 31.52 2.57
CA ARG A 58 10.71 31.75 2.96
C ARG A 58 9.95 32.73 2.05
N ARG A 59 10.55 33.24 0.97
CA ARG A 59 9.81 34.13 0.06
C ARG A 59 8.62 33.39 -0.58
N PRO A 60 7.47 34.04 -0.81
CA PRO A 60 6.26 33.40 -1.34
C PRO A 60 6.49 32.61 -2.63
N GLN A 61 7.42 33.07 -3.47
CA GLN A 61 7.81 32.44 -4.74
C GLN A 61 8.55 31.09 -4.60
N TYR A 62 9.02 30.75 -3.40
CA TYR A 62 9.70 29.48 -3.11
C TYR A 62 8.89 28.58 -2.18
N VAL A 63 7.73 29.03 -1.69
CA VAL A 63 6.84 28.21 -0.86
C VAL A 63 6.15 27.18 -1.75
N LEU A 64 6.15 25.93 -1.32
CA LEU A 64 5.51 24.83 -2.02
C LEU A 64 3.98 25.00 -1.96
N THR A 65 3.35 25.04 -3.12
CA THR A 65 1.89 25.01 -3.26
C THR A 65 1.45 23.72 -3.96
N ALA A 66 0.18 23.33 -3.82
CA ALA A 66 -0.37 22.13 -4.47
C ALA A 66 -0.24 22.16 -6.01
N ASP A 67 -0.15 23.34 -6.61
CA ASP A 67 0.03 23.56 -8.04
C ASP A 67 1.47 23.31 -8.50
N CYS A 68 2.44 23.42 -7.60
CA CYS A 68 3.83 23.05 -7.87
C CYS A 68 4.04 21.53 -7.90
N ILE A 69 3.10 20.75 -7.36
CA ILE A 69 3.19 19.29 -7.28
C ILE A 69 2.47 18.66 -8.46
N GLU A 70 3.24 17.94 -9.28
CA GLU A 70 2.74 17.09 -10.35
C GLU A 70 2.80 15.65 -9.89
N ILE A 71 1.67 14.95 -9.91
CA ILE A 71 1.57 13.53 -9.56
C ILE A 71 1.28 12.69 -10.80
N THR A 72 1.55 11.39 -10.71
CA THR A 72 1.03 10.40 -11.69
C THR A 72 -0.47 10.64 -11.91
N PRO A 73 -1.00 10.50 -13.15
CA PRO A 73 -2.43 10.66 -13.40
C PRO A 73 -3.27 9.79 -12.46
N GLN A 74 -4.24 10.41 -11.80
CA GLN A 74 -5.10 9.74 -10.83
C GLN A 74 -6.04 8.76 -11.57
N PRO A 75 -6.17 7.52 -11.06
CA PRO A 75 -7.09 6.55 -11.63
C PRO A 75 -8.56 6.93 -11.36
N PRO A 76 -9.50 6.43 -12.17
CA PRO A 76 -10.91 6.88 -12.15
C PRO A 76 -11.69 6.47 -10.89
N TRP A 77 -11.18 5.56 -10.07
CA TRP A 77 -11.85 5.13 -8.83
C TRP A 77 -11.56 6.03 -7.63
N ILE A 78 -10.62 6.97 -7.74
CA ILE A 78 -10.30 7.92 -6.67
C ILE A 78 -10.89 9.27 -7.06
N HIS A 79 -11.82 9.75 -6.24
CA HIS A 79 -12.55 11.01 -6.44
C HIS A 79 -12.00 12.13 -5.55
N SER A 80 -11.32 11.78 -4.45
CA SER A 80 -10.72 12.76 -3.53
C SER A 80 -9.50 13.46 -4.13
N ASP A 81 -9.30 14.73 -3.78
CA ASP A 81 -8.08 15.47 -4.12
C ASP A 81 -6.92 15.07 -3.19
N ILE A 82 -6.12 14.12 -3.69
CA ILE A 82 -4.94 13.59 -2.98
C ILE A 82 -3.93 14.71 -2.70
N LYS A 83 -3.75 15.66 -3.63
CA LYS A 83 -2.75 16.74 -3.44
C LYS A 83 -3.16 17.62 -2.28
N SER A 84 -4.41 18.06 -2.24
CA SER A 84 -4.92 18.89 -1.15
C SER A 84 -4.91 18.16 0.19
N ALA A 85 -5.26 16.86 0.22
CA ALA A 85 -5.19 16.05 1.42
C ALA A 85 -3.74 15.93 1.95
N VAL A 86 -2.79 15.59 1.09
CA VAL A 86 -1.37 15.45 1.46
C VAL A 86 -0.75 16.78 1.89
N MET A 87 -1.12 17.89 1.27
CA MET A 87 -0.65 19.22 1.69
C MET A 87 -1.10 19.57 3.11
N ARG A 88 -2.36 19.25 3.44
CA ARG A 88 -2.95 19.49 4.76
C ARG A 88 -2.39 18.54 5.82
N ASP A 89 -2.40 17.25 5.54
CA ASP A 89 -2.09 16.20 6.53
C ASP A 89 -0.57 16.00 6.69
N GLY A 90 0.21 16.28 5.63
CA GLY A 90 1.67 16.19 5.61
C GLY A 90 2.41 17.47 6.00
N SER A 91 1.70 18.54 6.41
CA SER A 91 2.30 19.84 6.78
C SER A 91 3.28 20.42 5.74
N LEU A 92 2.98 20.21 4.45
CA LEU A 92 3.88 20.59 3.35
C LEU A 92 3.74 22.07 2.91
N ALA A 93 2.67 22.75 3.36
CA ALA A 93 2.33 24.11 2.92
C ALA A 93 3.36 25.18 3.30
N GLU A 94 4.23 24.92 4.29
CA GLU A 94 5.27 25.85 4.73
C GLU A 94 6.66 25.49 4.17
N LEU A 95 6.78 24.38 3.45
CA LEU A 95 8.07 23.92 2.96
C LEU A 95 8.53 24.74 1.77
N SER A 96 9.82 25.04 1.76
CA SER A 96 10.44 25.71 0.62
C SER A 96 10.88 24.68 -0.42
N VAL A 97 10.69 25.01 -1.70
CA VAL A 97 11.22 24.23 -2.82
C VAL A 97 12.75 24.06 -2.72
N LEU A 98 13.43 25.04 -2.11
CA LEU A 98 14.88 25.03 -1.97
C LEU A 98 15.37 24.10 -0.85
N ASP A 99 14.48 23.59 0.00
CA ASP A 99 14.84 22.72 1.11
C ASP A 99 15.48 21.41 0.60
N PRO A 100 16.72 21.06 1.00
CA PRO A 100 17.38 19.84 0.55
C PRO A 100 16.59 18.55 0.87
N ASP A 101 15.80 18.53 1.93
CA ASP A 101 15.00 17.37 2.35
C ASP A 101 13.55 17.39 1.84
N LEU A 102 13.16 18.42 1.07
CA LEU A 102 11.82 18.56 0.49
C LEU A 102 11.33 17.26 -0.16
N THR A 103 12.16 16.67 -1.01
CA THR A 103 11.84 15.47 -1.77
C THR A 103 11.47 14.30 -0.85
N LYS A 104 12.23 14.11 0.23
CA LYS A 104 12.00 13.03 1.20
C LYS A 104 10.70 13.26 1.97
N ARG A 105 10.47 14.51 2.42
CA ARG A 105 9.25 14.89 3.16
C ARG A 105 8.00 14.74 2.29
N VAL A 106 8.09 15.13 1.01
CA VAL A 106 7.01 14.96 0.04
C VAL A 106 6.71 13.48 -0.16
N VAL A 107 7.72 12.63 -0.38
CA VAL A 107 7.53 11.17 -0.49
C VAL A 107 6.84 10.60 0.75
N GLN A 108 7.37 10.89 1.95
CA GLN A 108 6.80 10.43 3.21
C GLN A 108 5.34 10.89 3.40
N ALA A 109 5.02 12.13 3.05
CA ALA A 109 3.66 12.65 3.15
C ALA A 109 2.69 11.95 2.19
N PHE A 110 3.14 11.59 0.98
CA PHE A 110 2.33 10.80 0.05
C PHE A 110 2.15 9.36 0.54
N GLU A 111 3.17 8.73 1.15
CA GLU A 111 3.06 7.37 1.70
C GLU A 111 2.05 7.26 2.85
N LEU A 112 1.81 8.34 3.59
CA LEU A 112 0.77 8.39 4.63
C LEU A 112 -0.66 8.45 4.07
N ASN A 113 -0.82 8.72 2.77
CA ASN A 113 -2.15 8.81 2.18
C ASN A 113 -2.75 7.40 1.94
N PRO A 114 -4.02 7.15 2.34
CA PRO A 114 -4.64 5.84 2.20
C PRO A 114 -4.71 5.27 0.79
N TRP A 115 -4.68 6.11 -0.24
CA TRP A 115 -4.76 5.67 -1.65
C TRP A 115 -3.40 5.38 -2.27
N VAL A 116 -2.30 5.71 -1.59
CA VAL A 116 -0.95 5.51 -2.10
C VAL A 116 -0.45 4.17 -1.58
N ALA A 117 -0.14 3.26 -2.49
CA ALA A 117 0.54 2.01 -2.14
C ALA A 117 2.02 2.30 -1.87
N GLU A 118 2.61 3.13 -2.72
CA GLU A 118 4.04 3.45 -2.67
C GLU A 118 4.32 4.76 -3.43
N ALA A 119 5.21 5.59 -2.87
CA ALA A 119 5.74 6.77 -3.53
C ALA A 119 7.14 6.46 -4.10
N LEU A 120 7.20 6.06 -5.37
CA LEU A 120 8.40 5.55 -6.03
C LEU A 120 9.55 6.56 -6.04
N SER A 121 9.25 7.83 -6.34
CA SER A 121 10.23 8.90 -6.33
C SER A 121 9.59 10.27 -6.36
N ALA A 122 10.32 11.27 -5.87
CA ALA A 122 10.02 12.67 -6.13
C ALA A 122 11.24 13.35 -6.75
N VAL A 123 11.03 14.23 -7.71
CA VAL A 123 12.10 14.95 -8.42
C VAL A 123 11.74 16.42 -8.55
N LYS A 124 12.66 17.29 -8.14
CA LYS A 124 12.54 18.73 -8.39
C LYS A 124 12.85 19.03 -9.84
N ARG A 125 11.95 19.72 -10.55
CA ARG A 125 12.16 20.21 -11.89
C ARG A 125 12.17 21.73 -11.90
N ALA A 126 13.15 22.29 -12.60
CA ALA A 126 13.14 23.71 -12.94
C ALA A 126 12.08 23.93 -14.02
N GLY A 127 10.95 24.53 -13.66
CA GLY A 127 9.99 25.01 -14.65
C GLY A 127 10.41 26.39 -15.17
N LYS A 128 9.97 26.73 -16.38
CA LYS A 128 10.25 28.04 -17.01
C LYS A 128 9.74 29.24 -16.19
N THR A 129 8.67 29.05 -15.42
CA THR A 129 7.96 30.13 -14.70
C THR A 129 7.95 29.90 -13.19
N ALA A 130 7.95 28.65 -12.74
CA ALA A 130 7.93 28.26 -11.33
C ALA A 130 8.60 26.90 -11.14
N PRO A 131 9.21 26.64 -9.98
CA PRO A 131 9.69 25.31 -9.62
C PRO A 131 8.53 24.30 -9.54
N ARG A 132 8.81 23.07 -9.97
CA ARG A 132 7.85 21.95 -9.90
C ARG A 132 8.46 20.76 -9.18
N VAL A 133 7.64 19.97 -8.52
CA VAL A 133 8.02 18.70 -7.90
C VAL A 133 7.17 17.62 -8.55
N THR A 134 7.79 16.76 -9.35
CA THR A 134 7.11 15.62 -9.96
C THR A 134 7.25 14.43 -9.03
N VAL A 135 6.13 13.82 -8.65
CA VAL A 135 6.07 12.65 -7.77
C VAL A 135 5.48 11.47 -8.53
N GLN A 136 6.21 10.37 -8.59
CA GLN A 136 5.75 9.12 -9.16
C GLN A 136 5.09 8.27 -8.08
N LEU A 137 3.81 8.01 -8.23
CA LEU A 137 3.00 7.26 -7.27
C LEU A 137 2.51 5.94 -7.89
N ARG A 138 2.49 4.88 -7.07
CA ARG A 138 1.72 3.66 -7.30
C ARG A 138 0.46 3.73 -6.43
N TYR A 139 -0.70 3.78 -7.06
CA TYR A 139 -1.99 3.85 -6.36
C TYR A 139 -2.47 2.47 -5.93
N ARG A 140 -3.19 2.43 -4.81
CA ARG A 140 -3.97 1.27 -4.39
C ARG A 140 -5.21 1.16 -5.26
N GLU A 141 -5.56 -0.07 -5.56
CA GLU A 141 -6.75 -0.40 -6.32
C GLU A 141 -7.71 -1.22 -5.43
N PRO A 142 -8.97 -0.80 -5.29
CA PRO A 142 -9.97 -1.60 -4.58
C PRO A 142 -10.24 -2.89 -5.36
N VAL A 143 -10.21 -4.03 -4.68
CA VAL A 143 -10.43 -5.33 -5.32
C VAL A 143 -11.65 -6.04 -4.76
N ILE A 144 -11.92 -5.87 -3.46
CA ILE A 144 -13.09 -6.45 -2.79
C ILE A 144 -13.85 -5.41 -1.98
N MET A 145 -15.11 -5.73 -1.73
CA MET A 145 -16.01 -4.96 -0.87
C MET A 145 -16.50 -5.85 0.27
N VAL A 146 -16.00 -5.66 1.48
CA VAL A 146 -16.36 -6.47 2.65
C VAL A 146 -17.71 -6.01 3.18
N ARG A 147 -18.67 -6.92 3.25
CA ARG A 147 -19.99 -6.67 3.82
C ARG A 147 -19.92 -6.68 5.34
N THR A 148 -20.41 -5.60 5.93
CA THR A 148 -20.54 -5.43 7.36
C THR A 148 -21.92 -4.86 7.68
N ARG A 149 -22.52 -5.39 8.74
CA ARG A 149 -23.74 -4.92 9.37
C ARG A 149 -23.34 -4.23 10.68
N ASP A 150 -23.05 -2.93 10.59
CA ASP A 150 -22.82 -2.11 11.78
C ASP A 150 -24.19 -1.67 12.33
N PRO A 151 -24.52 -1.98 13.61
CA PRO A 151 -25.79 -1.58 14.23
C PRO A 151 -26.10 -0.08 14.17
N ARG A 152 -25.07 0.77 13.99
CA ARG A 152 -25.21 2.22 13.88
C ARG A 152 -25.86 2.65 12.56
N TRP A 153 -25.84 1.81 11.54
CA TRP A 153 -26.32 2.12 10.18
C TRP A 153 -27.50 1.23 9.80
N LYS A 154 -28.49 1.80 9.10
CA LYS A 154 -29.60 1.03 8.53
C LYS A 154 -29.17 0.39 7.22
N GLY A 155 -28.87 -0.90 7.25
CA GLY A 155 -28.56 -1.71 6.07
C GLY A 155 -27.13 -2.23 6.04
N ASP A 156 -26.76 -2.83 4.92
CA ASP A 156 -25.42 -3.37 4.70
C ASP A 156 -24.44 -2.24 4.34
N CYS A 157 -23.33 -2.16 5.07
CA CYS A 157 -22.19 -1.32 4.76
C CYS A 157 -21.14 -2.14 4.01
N PHE A 158 -20.42 -1.50 3.08
CA PHE A 158 -19.37 -2.15 2.31
C PHE A 158 -18.05 -1.41 2.49
N TRP A 159 -17.03 -2.13 2.96
CA TRP A 159 -15.70 -1.58 3.19
C TRP A 159 -14.76 -2.02 2.06
N PRO A 160 -14.19 -1.08 1.29
CA PRO A 160 -13.27 -1.41 0.21
C PRO A 160 -11.92 -1.86 0.77
N VAL A 161 -11.35 -2.91 0.16
CA VAL A 161 -10.02 -3.43 0.51
C VAL A 161 -9.24 -3.70 -0.77
N ASP A 162 -7.94 -3.40 -0.74
CA ASP A 162 -7.02 -3.67 -1.85
C ASP A 162 -6.45 -5.11 -1.82
N THR A 163 -5.60 -5.44 -2.79
CA THR A 163 -4.96 -6.77 -2.87
C THR A 163 -4.04 -7.11 -1.70
N GLU A 164 -3.50 -6.11 -1.00
CA GLU A 164 -2.60 -6.28 0.14
C GLU A 164 -3.38 -6.39 1.47
N GLY A 165 -4.70 -6.25 1.44
CA GLY A 165 -5.54 -6.28 2.63
C GLY A 165 -5.59 -4.93 3.37
N VAL A 166 -5.28 -3.82 2.70
CA VAL A 166 -5.37 -2.47 3.28
C VAL A 166 -6.80 -1.94 3.14
N PHE A 167 -7.32 -1.41 4.25
CA PHE A 167 -8.64 -0.81 4.30
C PHE A 167 -8.64 0.57 3.64
N LEU A 168 -9.44 0.74 2.59
CA LEU A 168 -9.51 1.96 1.79
C LEU A 168 -10.66 2.88 2.23
N PRO A 169 -10.64 4.18 1.87
CA PRO A 169 -11.72 5.10 2.18
C PRO A 169 -13.09 4.65 1.63
N PRO A 170 -14.07 4.37 2.50
CA PRO A 170 -15.38 3.87 2.10
C PRO A 170 -16.31 4.94 1.55
N GLU A 171 -16.10 6.21 1.90
CA GLU A 171 -16.97 7.32 1.48
C GLU A 171 -16.89 7.60 -0.04
N GLU A 172 -15.90 7.03 -0.72
CA GLU A 172 -15.70 7.21 -2.17
C GLU A 172 -16.58 6.29 -3.03
N PHE A 173 -17.32 5.36 -2.42
CA PHE A 173 -18.13 4.39 -3.14
C PHE A 173 -19.61 4.52 -2.79
N SER A 174 -20.42 4.69 -3.83
CA SER A 174 -21.87 4.49 -3.73
C SER A 174 -22.21 2.99 -3.71
N SER A 175 -23.38 2.64 -3.17
CA SER A 175 -23.89 1.26 -3.15
C SER A 175 -24.02 0.64 -4.56
N THR A 176 -24.22 1.46 -5.59
CA THR A 176 -24.22 1.01 -6.99
C THR A 176 -22.82 0.66 -7.47
N GLN A 177 -21.81 1.48 -7.15
CA GLN A 177 -20.42 1.23 -7.51
C GLN A 177 -19.87 -0.01 -6.81
N THR A 178 -20.30 -0.32 -5.58
CA THR A 178 -19.92 -1.55 -4.88
C THR A 178 -20.25 -2.81 -5.68
N LYS A 179 -21.34 -2.82 -6.48
CA LYS A 179 -21.73 -3.97 -7.31
C LYS A 179 -20.78 -4.23 -8.47
N ALA A 180 -19.92 -3.25 -8.82
CA ALA A 180 -18.86 -3.43 -9.81
C ALA A 180 -17.64 -4.19 -9.26
N PHE A 181 -17.68 -4.63 -7.99
CA PHE A 181 -16.63 -5.39 -7.34
C PHE A 181 -17.18 -6.69 -6.72
N LEU A 182 -16.28 -7.65 -6.47
CA LEU A 182 -16.63 -8.84 -5.70
C LEU A 182 -16.88 -8.46 -4.24
N ARG A 183 -18.03 -8.91 -3.72
CA ARG A 183 -18.41 -8.68 -2.32
C ARG A 183 -17.99 -9.85 -1.45
N VAL A 184 -17.58 -9.56 -0.22
CA VAL A 184 -17.06 -10.57 0.70
C VAL A 184 -17.92 -10.65 1.94
N GLU A 185 -18.40 -11.84 2.29
CA GLU A 185 -19.03 -12.11 3.59
C GLU A 185 -18.00 -12.83 4.48
N ALA A 186 -17.53 -12.13 5.50
CA ALA A 186 -16.52 -12.60 6.46
C ALA A 186 -17.07 -12.58 7.90
N GLY A 187 -18.30 -13.04 8.11
CA GLY A 187 -18.89 -13.15 9.46
C GLY A 187 -19.04 -11.81 10.19
N ASN A 188 -19.30 -10.72 9.46
CA ASN A 188 -19.35 -9.35 9.99
C ASN A 188 -18.01 -8.86 10.59
N SER A 189 -16.88 -9.29 10.03
CA SER A 189 -15.57 -8.75 10.37
C SER A 189 -15.56 -7.22 10.26
N LEU A 190 -14.80 -6.58 11.15
CA LEU A 190 -14.61 -5.14 11.22
C LEU A 190 -13.13 -4.82 11.06
N PRO A 191 -12.78 -3.69 10.43
CA PRO A 191 -11.39 -3.29 10.30
C PRO A 191 -10.77 -3.08 11.70
N ALA A 192 -9.58 -3.64 11.91
CA ALA A 192 -8.85 -3.54 13.18
C ALA A 192 -8.21 -2.16 13.39
N GLY A 193 -7.95 -1.43 12.29
CA GLY A 193 -7.24 -0.16 12.30
C GLY A 193 -7.98 0.96 11.55
N ALA A 194 -7.31 2.10 11.44
CA ALA A 194 -7.81 3.24 10.69
C ALA A 194 -7.72 3.00 9.16
N VAL A 195 -8.42 3.84 8.40
CA VAL A 195 -8.31 3.89 6.94
C VAL A 195 -6.84 4.06 6.52
N GLY A 196 -6.41 3.32 5.51
CA GLY A 196 -5.02 3.26 5.04
C GLY A 196 -4.14 2.25 5.78
N THR A 197 -4.67 1.54 6.78
CA THR A 197 -3.94 0.47 7.50
C THR A 197 -4.47 -0.92 7.15
N SER A 198 -3.76 -1.96 7.58
CA SER A 198 -4.20 -3.35 7.38
C SER A 198 -5.58 -3.57 8.01
N TYR A 199 -6.46 -4.25 7.27
CA TYR A 199 -7.80 -4.60 7.74
C TYR A 199 -7.75 -5.50 8.99
N GLY A 200 -6.71 -6.35 9.11
CA GLY A 200 -6.45 -7.16 10.30
C GLY A 200 -7.10 -8.55 10.33
N ASP A 201 -7.95 -8.89 9.34
CA ASP A 201 -8.55 -10.23 9.19
C ASP A 201 -7.89 -10.99 8.04
N ALA A 202 -7.19 -12.09 8.35
CA ALA A 202 -6.52 -12.93 7.37
C ALA A 202 -7.48 -13.52 6.32
N GLY A 203 -8.72 -13.77 6.71
CA GLY A 203 -9.81 -14.19 5.84
C GLY A 203 -10.10 -13.15 4.76
N VAL A 204 -10.21 -11.88 5.16
CA VAL A 204 -10.43 -10.76 4.25
C VAL A 204 -9.24 -10.55 3.32
N THR A 205 -8.01 -10.57 3.86
CA THR A 205 -6.79 -10.44 3.04
C THR A 205 -6.68 -11.55 1.99
N GLY A 206 -6.92 -12.81 2.36
CA GLY A 206 -6.89 -13.90 1.38
C GLY A 206 -8.06 -13.84 0.39
N ALA A 207 -9.24 -13.34 0.78
CA ALA A 207 -10.35 -13.09 -0.15
C ALA A 207 -9.97 -12.03 -1.19
N ALA A 208 -9.21 -11.00 -0.79
CA ALA A 208 -8.69 -10.00 -1.71
C ALA A 208 -7.74 -10.60 -2.75
N LEU A 209 -6.89 -11.55 -2.35
CA LEU A 209 -6.03 -12.30 -3.27
C LEU A 209 -6.85 -13.17 -4.24
N VAL A 210 -7.88 -13.87 -3.75
CA VAL A 210 -8.81 -14.64 -4.59
C VAL A 210 -9.48 -13.76 -5.63
N ALA A 211 -10.02 -12.61 -5.21
CA ALA A 211 -10.64 -11.65 -6.09
C ALA A 211 -9.64 -11.04 -7.10
N ALA A 212 -8.40 -10.80 -6.69
CA ALA A 212 -7.35 -10.33 -7.59
C ALA A 212 -7.07 -11.34 -8.72
N ALA A 213 -7.04 -12.64 -8.39
CA ALA A 213 -6.88 -13.71 -9.37
C ALA A 213 -8.08 -13.81 -10.33
N LEU A 214 -9.29 -13.53 -9.84
CA LEU A 214 -10.54 -13.61 -10.61
C LEU A 214 -10.89 -12.30 -11.35
N LYS A 215 -10.24 -11.19 -11.04
CA LYS A 215 -10.51 -9.85 -11.55
C LYS A 215 -10.81 -9.76 -13.06
N PRO A 216 -10.06 -10.43 -13.97
CA PRO A 216 -10.33 -10.31 -15.40
C PRO A 216 -11.60 -11.04 -15.87
N VAL A 217 -12.16 -11.96 -15.09
CA VAL A 217 -13.16 -12.94 -15.59
C VAL A 217 -14.40 -13.10 -14.72
N TRP A 218 -14.39 -12.67 -13.44
CA TRP A 218 -15.48 -12.95 -12.51
C TRP A 218 -16.86 -12.46 -13.01
N SER A 219 -16.90 -11.26 -13.61
CA SER A 219 -18.14 -10.63 -14.06
C SER A 219 -18.75 -11.36 -15.26
N SER A 220 -17.92 -11.82 -16.21
CA SER A 220 -18.39 -12.60 -17.35
C SER A 220 -18.85 -14.00 -16.95
N MET A 221 -18.33 -14.54 -15.84
CA MET A 221 -18.74 -15.82 -15.25
C MET A 221 -20.03 -15.74 -14.42
N GLY A 222 -20.51 -14.53 -14.08
CA GLY A 222 -21.69 -14.32 -13.24
C GLY A 222 -21.44 -14.50 -11.73
N LEU A 223 -20.18 -14.39 -11.29
CA LEU A 223 -19.83 -14.39 -9.86
C LEU A 223 -20.14 -13.04 -9.23
N GLU A 224 -20.48 -13.00 -7.95
CA GLU A 224 -20.68 -11.74 -7.21
C GLU A 224 -20.15 -11.75 -5.78
N TRP A 225 -20.03 -12.93 -5.18
CA TRP A 225 -19.72 -13.06 -3.76
C TRP A 225 -18.60 -14.04 -3.49
N ILE A 226 -17.81 -13.74 -2.46
CA ILE A 226 -16.85 -14.63 -1.81
C ILE A 226 -17.30 -14.80 -0.36
N ILE A 227 -17.45 -16.04 0.08
CA ILE A 227 -17.69 -16.38 1.48
C ILE A 227 -16.37 -16.85 2.07
N VAL A 228 -15.97 -16.23 3.18
CA VAL A 228 -14.84 -16.68 3.98
C VAL A 228 -15.33 -17.76 4.95
N ARG A 229 -14.76 -18.95 4.83
CA ARG A 229 -15.00 -20.05 5.76
C ARG A 229 -13.81 -20.18 6.69
N GLN A 230 -14.06 -19.95 7.98
CA GLN A 230 -13.14 -20.30 9.04
C GLN A 230 -13.36 -21.78 9.38
N GLU A 231 -12.36 -22.63 9.13
CA GLU A 231 -12.44 -24.04 9.57
C GLU A 231 -12.05 -24.12 11.04
N LEU A 232 -12.93 -24.66 11.89
CA LEU A 232 -12.67 -24.91 13.31
C LEU A 232 -11.35 -25.69 13.46
N PRO A 233 -10.47 -25.34 14.43
CA PRO A 233 -9.22 -26.05 14.61
C PRO A 233 -9.50 -27.53 14.87
N ASN A 234 -8.95 -28.42 14.05
CA ASN A 234 -8.87 -29.83 14.42
C ASN A 234 -7.76 -30.07 15.46
N ASP A 235 -6.74 -29.20 15.51
CA ASP A 235 -5.61 -29.29 16.43
C ASP A 235 -5.23 -27.93 17.04
N VAL A 236 -4.89 -27.95 18.34
CA VAL A 236 -4.45 -26.78 19.09
C VAL A 236 -3.06 -26.36 18.61
N GLY A 237 -2.96 -25.20 17.94
CA GLY A 237 -1.67 -24.51 17.71
C GLY A 237 -1.26 -24.30 16.25
N GLN A 238 -2.02 -24.78 15.26
CA GLN A 238 -1.81 -24.36 13.86
C GLN A 238 -2.60 -23.07 13.58
N PRO A 239 -1.99 -22.05 12.95
CA PRO A 239 -2.73 -20.88 12.49
C PRO A 239 -3.80 -21.33 11.49
N MET A 240 -5.06 -20.96 11.75
CA MET A 240 -6.20 -21.31 10.90
C MET A 240 -6.02 -20.65 9.53
N GLU A 241 -5.83 -21.43 8.47
CA GLU A 241 -5.88 -20.88 7.13
C GLU A 241 -7.34 -20.84 6.63
N PRO A 242 -7.86 -19.66 6.24
CA PRO A 242 -9.22 -19.52 5.75
C PRO A 242 -9.39 -20.20 4.39
N THR A 243 -10.57 -20.78 4.17
CA THR A 243 -10.97 -21.29 2.85
C THR A 243 -12.10 -20.45 2.26
N TYR A 244 -12.21 -20.48 0.94
CA TYR A 244 -13.10 -19.59 0.19
C TYR A 244 -14.10 -20.38 -0.64
N ILE A 245 -15.33 -19.85 -0.69
CA ILE A 245 -16.41 -20.30 -1.57
C ILE A 245 -16.85 -19.11 -2.40
N LEU A 246 -17.02 -19.30 -3.70
CA LEU A 246 -17.55 -18.27 -4.60
C LEU A 246 -19.01 -18.58 -4.89
N LEU A 247 -19.84 -17.54 -4.91
CA LEU A 247 -21.26 -17.65 -5.24
C LEU A 247 -21.63 -16.73 -6.41
N PRO A 248 -22.60 -17.16 -7.25
CA PRO A 248 -23.10 -16.36 -8.34
C PRO A 248 -24.01 -15.22 -7.87
N ALA A 249 -24.38 -14.35 -8.81
CA ALA A 249 -25.41 -13.34 -8.61
C ALA A 249 -26.73 -13.96 -8.11
N GLY A 250 -27.38 -13.30 -7.15
CA GLY A 250 -28.67 -13.73 -6.60
C GLY A 250 -28.62 -14.92 -5.63
N ALA A 251 -27.44 -15.49 -5.35
CA ALA A 251 -27.32 -16.58 -4.38
C ALA A 251 -27.71 -16.12 -2.95
N PRO A 252 -28.30 -17.01 -2.12
CA PRO A 252 -28.70 -16.69 -0.76
C PRO A 252 -27.50 -16.69 0.19
N VAL A 253 -26.67 -15.65 0.10
CA VAL A 253 -25.39 -15.51 0.84
C VAL A 253 -25.56 -15.74 2.34
N ASP A 254 -26.63 -15.21 2.93
CA ASP A 254 -26.86 -15.29 4.38
C ASP A 254 -27.16 -16.72 4.84
N ALA A 255 -27.94 -17.48 4.07
CA ALA A 255 -28.17 -18.91 4.36
C ALA A 255 -26.89 -19.73 4.20
N VAL A 256 -26.10 -19.48 3.14
CA VAL A 256 -24.86 -20.21 2.91
C VAL A 256 -23.83 -19.90 4.00
N ALA A 257 -23.70 -18.64 4.41
CA ALA A 257 -22.82 -18.23 5.50
C ALA A 257 -23.23 -18.85 6.84
N ALA A 258 -24.54 -18.81 7.18
CA ALA A 258 -25.05 -19.33 8.45
C ALA A 258 -24.88 -20.85 8.59
N ARG A 259 -25.12 -21.62 7.51
CA ARG A 259 -24.89 -23.08 7.47
C ARG A 259 -23.45 -23.45 7.82
N ARG A 260 -22.49 -22.61 7.43
CA ARG A 260 -21.05 -22.93 7.52
C ARG A 260 -20.39 -22.40 8.78
N SER A 261 -20.98 -21.40 9.44
CA SER A 261 -20.53 -20.92 10.75
C SER A 261 -21.09 -21.73 11.93
N GLY A 262 -21.91 -22.78 11.67
CA GLY A 262 -22.59 -23.54 12.73
C GLY A 262 -23.58 -22.70 13.54
N ARG A 263 -23.99 -21.55 13.01
CA ARG A 263 -24.88 -20.60 13.71
C ARG A 263 -26.32 -21.07 13.57
N LEU A 264 -27.08 -21.06 14.66
CA LEU A 264 -28.53 -21.25 14.63
C LEU A 264 -29.15 -20.18 13.73
N VAL A 265 -29.72 -20.64 12.62
CA VAL A 265 -30.46 -19.85 11.64
C VAL A 265 -31.72 -19.30 12.33
N SER A 266 -31.96 -17.99 12.24
CA SER A 266 -33.17 -17.37 12.78
C SER A 266 -34.40 -17.85 12.00
N LEU A 267 -35.58 -17.91 12.62
CA LEU A 267 -36.85 -18.28 11.95
C LEU A 267 -37.22 -17.34 10.78
N ALA A 268 -36.58 -16.19 10.65
CA ALA A 268 -36.75 -15.22 9.57
C ALA A 268 -35.75 -15.39 8.40
N ASP A 269 -34.72 -16.22 8.56
CA ASP A 269 -33.73 -16.50 7.52
C ASP A 269 -34.28 -17.56 6.55
N PRO A 270 -33.87 -17.55 5.27
CA PRO A 270 -34.29 -18.57 4.31
C PRO A 270 -33.92 -19.97 4.80
N PRO A 271 -34.75 -21.00 4.53
CA PRO A 271 -34.58 -22.32 5.09
C PRO A 271 -33.19 -22.89 4.78
N ALA A 272 -32.60 -23.57 5.77
CA ALA A 272 -31.28 -24.19 5.69
C ALA A 272 -31.15 -25.27 4.58
N ASP A 273 -32.25 -25.60 3.91
CA ASP A 273 -32.33 -26.60 2.84
C ASP A 273 -32.41 -26.02 1.42
N GLU A 274 -32.39 -24.68 1.23
CA GLU A 274 -32.34 -24.12 -0.12
C GLU A 274 -31.05 -24.53 -0.84
N PRO A 275 -31.12 -25.21 -1.98
CA PRO A 275 -29.93 -25.47 -2.78
C PRO A 275 -29.32 -24.14 -3.22
N SER A 276 -28.00 -24.02 -3.16
CA SER A 276 -27.26 -22.86 -3.66
C SER A 276 -26.05 -23.31 -4.46
N LEU A 277 -25.84 -22.74 -5.64
CA LEU A 277 -24.68 -23.08 -6.45
C LEU A 277 -23.42 -22.64 -5.72
N GLU A 278 -22.50 -23.57 -5.49
CA GLU A 278 -21.27 -23.33 -4.73
C GLU A 278 -20.05 -23.64 -5.60
N VAL A 279 -19.15 -22.66 -5.76
CA VAL A 279 -17.81 -22.90 -6.31
C VAL A 279 -16.81 -22.95 -5.16
N ARG A 280 -16.29 -24.14 -4.86
CA ARG A 280 -15.31 -24.33 -3.79
C ARG A 280 -13.93 -23.97 -4.30
N TRP A 281 -13.40 -22.85 -3.82
CA TRP A 281 -12.07 -22.37 -4.19
C TRP A 281 -10.98 -23.04 -3.36
N GLY A 282 -11.18 -23.14 -2.04
CA GLY A 282 -10.14 -23.62 -1.10
C GLY A 282 -9.31 -22.48 -0.55
N HIS A 283 -7.99 -22.64 -0.44
CA HIS A 283 -7.10 -21.65 0.17
C HIS A 283 -6.79 -20.46 -0.75
N ALA A 284 -6.32 -19.37 -0.15
CA ALA A 284 -5.89 -18.18 -0.88
C ALA A 284 -4.72 -18.49 -1.85
N PRO A 285 -4.58 -17.74 -2.95
CA PRO A 285 -3.40 -17.83 -3.81
C PRO A 285 -2.08 -17.71 -3.04
N GLY A 286 -1.14 -18.64 -3.27
CA GLY A 286 0.15 -18.71 -2.57
C GLY A 286 0.09 -19.38 -1.20
N ARG A 287 -1.09 -19.85 -0.78
CA ARG A 287 -1.35 -20.60 0.46
C ARG A 287 -2.06 -21.93 0.19
N GLU A 288 -1.93 -22.45 -1.03
CA GLU A 288 -2.56 -23.72 -1.40
C GLU A 288 -2.03 -24.89 -0.56
N ALA A 289 -2.94 -25.76 -0.12
CA ALA A 289 -2.57 -26.98 0.59
C ALA A 289 -1.84 -27.97 -0.35
N PRO A 290 -1.01 -28.90 0.17
CA PRO A 290 -0.39 -29.93 -0.66
C PRO A 290 -1.43 -30.73 -1.47
N GLY A 291 -1.26 -30.75 -2.80
CA GLY A 291 -2.19 -31.42 -3.72
C GLY A 291 -3.39 -30.58 -4.15
N GLU A 292 -3.53 -29.36 -3.63
CA GLU A 292 -4.51 -28.38 -4.10
C GLU A 292 -4.03 -27.70 -5.39
N ALA A 293 -4.96 -27.43 -6.32
CA ALA A 293 -4.66 -26.71 -7.54
C ALA A 293 -4.22 -25.26 -7.24
N SER A 294 -3.26 -24.76 -8.01
CA SER A 294 -2.87 -23.35 -7.95
C SER A 294 -4.01 -22.42 -8.35
N ALA A 295 -3.98 -21.17 -7.87
CA ALA A 295 -4.97 -20.16 -8.28
C ALA A 295 -5.13 -20.03 -9.80
N ALA A 296 -4.04 -20.09 -10.57
CA ALA A 296 -4.09 -20.00 -12.04
C ALA A 296 -4.83 -21.21 -12.66
N GLU A 297 -4.57 -22.43 -12.17
CA GLU A 297 -5.27 -23.64 -12.63
C GLU A 297 -6.76 -23.58 -12.27
N LYS A 298 -7.11 -23.10 -11.08
CA LYS A 298 -8.51 -22.91 -10.64
C LYS A 298 -9.26 -21.96 -11.57
N VAL A 299 -8.65 -20.81 -11.91
CA VAL A 299 -9.24 -19.84 -12.85
C VAL A 299 -9.43 -20.46 -14.24
N ALA A 300 -8.42 -21.17 -14.75
CA ALA A 300 -8.49 -21.82 -16.06
C ALA A 300 -9.61 -22.88 -16.12
N ARG A 301 -9.73 -23.70 -15.07
CA ARG A 301 -10.80 -24.71 -14.96
C ARG A 301 -12.17 -24.08 -14.86
N LEU A 302 -12.32 -23.03 -14.06
CA LEU A 302 -13.58 -22.32 -13.94
C LEU A 302 -14.00 -21.71 -15.28
N HIS A 303 -13.05 -21.14 -16.03
CA HIS A 303 -13.28 -20.65 -17.38
C HIS A 303 -13.73 -21.76 -18.34
N GLN A 304 -13.05 -22.91 -18.33
CA GLN A 304 -13.47 -24.08 -19.12
C GLN A 304 -14.87 -24.58 -18.74
N TYR A 305 -15.18 -24.61 -17.45
CA TYR A 305 -16.47 -25.03 -16.95
C TYR A 305 -17.59 -24.09 -17.41
N VAL A 306 -17.39 -22.77 -17.30
CA VAL A 306 -18.36 -21.76 -17.77
C VAL A 306 -18.51 -21.80 -19.29
N ALA A 307 -17.43 -22.02 -20.04
CA ALA A 307 -17.49 -22.18 -21.48
C ALA A 307 -18.32 -23.40 -21.91
N ALA A 308 -18.27 -24.49 -21.13
CA ALA A 308 -18.99 -25.72 -21.43
C ALA A 308 -20.45 -25.73 -20.95
N ASN A 309 -20.76 -25.06 -19.84
CA ASN A 309 -22.06 -25.16 -19.16
C ASN A 309 -22.87 -23.86 -19.18
N GLY A 310 -22.28 -22.73 -19.57
CA GLY A 310 -22.87 -21.40 -19.47
C GLY A 310 -22.48 -20.66 -18.19
N ARG A 311 -23.02 -19.44 -18.01
CA ARG A 311 -22.69 -18.59 -16.85
C ARG A 311 -23.20 -19.22 -15.55
N LEU A 312 -22.46 -19.03 -14.46
CA LEU A 312 -22.76 -19.66 -13.17
C LEU A 312 -24.08 -19.18 -12.56
N ASP A 313 -24.50 -17.94 -12.84
CA ASP A 313 -25.79 -17.38 -12.40
C ASP A 313 -27.01 -17.95 -13.14
N GLN A 314 -26.80 -18.77 -14.16
CA GLN A 314 -27.86 -19.42 -14.94
C GLN A 314 -27.94 -20.93 -14.69
N LEU A 315 -27.01 -21.48 -13.93
CA LEU A 315 -26.95 -22.90 -13.64
C LEU A 315 -27.91 -23.29 -12.51
N PRO A 316 -28.29 -24.58 -12.42
CA PRO A 316 -29.11 -25.05 -11.33
C PRO A 316 -28.49 -24.73 -9.96
N PRO A 317 -29.28 -24.30 -8.97
CA PRO A 317 -28.78 -23.95 -7.65
C PRO A 317 -28.27 -25.17 -6.87
N THR A 318 -28.45 -26.41 -7.35
CA THR A 318 -27.87 -27.61 -6.73
C THR A 318 -26.43 -27.90 -7.16
N THR A 319 -25.90 -27.12 -8.10
CA THR A 319 -24.57 -27.36 -8.69
C THR A 319 -23.46 -27.06 -7.69
N VAL A 320 -22.52 -28.00 -7.53
CA VAL A 320 -21.29 -27.80 -6.77
C VAL A 320 -20.10 -27.98 -7.69
N VAL A 321 -19.27 -26.95 -7.81
CA VAL A 321 -18.03 -26.97 -8.60
C VAL A 321 -16.86 -26.95 -7.63
N ASP A 322 -16.13 -28.06 -7.52
CA ASP A 322 -14.95 -28.14 -6.64
C ASP A 322 -13.66 -27.89 -7.44
N LEU A 323 -13.01 -26.76 -7.18
CA LEU A 323 -11.78 -26.35 -7.86
C LEU A 323 -10.51 -26.78 -7.09
N ARG A 324 -10.64 -27.33 -5.89
CA ARG A 324 -9.51 -27.68 -5.02
C ARG A 324 -8.61 -28.78 -5.57
N PRO A 325 -9.11 -29.89 -6.15
CA PRO A 325 -8.23 -30.98 -6.56
C PRO A 325 -7.16 -30.53 -7.57
N GLY A 326 -5.89 -30.90 -7.40
CA GLY A 326 -4.83 -30.63 -8.40
C GLY A 326 -5.04 -31.37 -9.74
N ALA A 327 -4.16 -31.22 -10.73
CA ALA A 327 -4.29 -31.89 -12.04
C ALA A 327 -4.36 -33.45 -11.97
N ALA A 328 -3.93 -34.04 -10.86
CA ALA A 328 -4.06 -35.47 -10.58
C ALA A 328 -5.42 -35.90 -9.98
N GLY A 329 -6.27 -34.94 -9.58
CA GLY A 329 -7.62 -35.18 -9.06
C GLY A 329 -8.65 -34.56 -9.99
N THR A 330 -9.43 -35.39 -10.67
CA THR A 330 -10.50 -34.94 -11.56
C THR A 330 -11.52 -34.11 -10.78
N ALA A 331 -11.84 -32.89 -11.24
CA ALA A 331 -12.92 -32.09 -10.68
C ALA A 331 -14.25 -32.86 -10.84
N VAL A 332 -14.80 -33.35 -9.73
CA VAL A 332 -16.08 -34.07 -9.75
C VAL A 332 -17.19 -33.05 -9.59
N ALA A 333 -17.90 -32.76 -10.68
CA ALA A 333 -19.23 -32.16 -10.61
C ALA A 333 -20.18 -33.23 -10.06
N THR A 334 -20.38 -33.29 -8.74
CA THR A 334 -21.38 -34.20 -8.16
C THR A 334 -22.77 -33.61 -8.35
N GLY A 335 -23.36 -33.82 -9.53
CA GLY A 335 -24.80 -33.66 -9.72
C GLY A 335 -25.51 -34.87 -9.10
N ARG A 336 -26.21 -34.68 -7.97
CA ARG A 336 -27.11 -35.71 -7.45
C ARG A 336 -28.43 -35.60 -8.23
N PRO A 337 -28.84 -36.60 -9.03
CA PRO A 337 -30.19 -36.59 -9.58
C PRO A 337 -31.18 -36.69 -8.41
N ALA A 338 -32.18 -35.81 -8.42
CA ALA A 338 -33.31 -35.89 -7.51
C ALA A 338 -33.94 -37.28 -7.64
N GLN A 339 -33.81 -38.11 -6.61
CA GLN A 339 -34.58 -39.35 -6.53
C GLN A 339 -36.01 -38.97 -6.16
N THR A 340 -36.89 -39.08 -7.14
CA THR A 340 -38.33 -39.10 -6.95
C THR A 340 -38.69 -40.29 -6.06
N ARG A 341 -39.41 -40.02 -4.97
CA ARG A 341 -40.28 -41.03 -4.36
C ARG A 341 -41.56 -40.38 -3.88
#